data_AF-A0A8B6BF68-F1
#
_entry.id   AF-A0A8B6BF68-F1
#
_cell.length_a   1.000
_cell.length_b   1.000
_cell.length_c   1.000
_cell.angle_alpha   90.00
_cell.angle_beta   90.00
_cell.angle_gamma   90.00
#
_symmetry.space_group_name_H-M   'P 1'
#
loop_
_entity.id
_entity.type
_entity.pdbx_description
1 polymer ?
#
loop_
_entity_poly.entity_id
_entity_poly.type
_entity_poly.pdbx_seq_one_letter_code
_entity_poly.pdbx_strand_id
1 'polypeptide(L)'
;DGSCSASKYRRCDPEAKTTIPHSSSNGNYVCNNMYAYGAQERNVEMENLAETKRKASENMMMCIVSLQNFDGSWSESSELESVLNMSQKDLDVKYKGNIWCTAIVAAFLEKNFGKSKSEWEMIHNKAITWLNAQNRGGKSVTEMMQEVNNIIKTPWFV
;
A
#
# COMPACT_ATOMS: atom_id res chain seq x y z
N ASP A 1 38.58 -23.71 60.96
CA ASP A 1 37.23 -23.81 61.55
C ASP A 1 36.15 -23.53 60.52
N GLY A 2 35.18 -24.45 60.39
CA GLY A 2 33.84 -24.28 59.78
C GLY A 2 33.77 -24.20 58.24
N SER A 3 33.33 -25.24 57.52
CA SER A 3 31.92 -25.57 57.16
C SER A 3 31.34 -24.64 56.08
N CYS A 4 30.45 -24.95 55.11
CA CYS A 4 29.89 -26.13 54.43
C CYS A 4 28.76 -25.55 53.52
N SER A 5 28.63 -26.00 52.27
CA SER A 5 27.42 -26.15 51.42
C SER A 5 26.21 -25.16 51.35
N ALA A 6 25.87 -24.85 50.08
CA ALA A 6 24.55 -24.95 49.42
C ALA A 6 23.52 -23.78 49.36
N SER A 7 23.08 -23.54 48.10
CA SER A 7 21.73 -23.20 47.60
C SER A 7 21.12 -21.81 47.85
N LYS A 8 20.82 -21.09 46.74
CA LYS A 8 19.45 -20.65 46.39
C LYS A 8 19.36 -20.13 44.95
N TYR A 9 18.37 -20.64 44.24
CA TYR A 9 17.95 -20.32 42.87
C TYR A 9 17.38 -18.89 42.68
N ARG A 10 17.36 -18.49 41.39
CA ARG A 10 16.57 -17.42 40.71
C ARG A 10 17.25 -16.05 40.67
N ARG A 11 17.28 -15.31 39.55
CA ARG A 11 16.34 -15.21 38.41
C ARG A 11 17.10 -14.60 37.21
N CYS A 12 16.86 -15.07 35.97
CA CYS A 12 17.29 -14.35 34.77
C CYS A 12 16.41 -13.11 34.58
N ASP A 13 17.02 -11.96 34.31
CA ASP A 13 16.38 -10.82 33.65
C ASP A 13 17.34 -10.26 32.58
N PRO A 14 16.92 -10.15 31.30
CA PRO A 14 17.69 -9.51 30.26
C PRO A 14 17.15 -8.09 30.05
N GLU A 15 17.65 -7.10 30.77
CA GLU A 15 17.37 -5.70 30.45
C GLU A 15 18.33 -5.17 29.38
N ALA A 16 17.72 -4.94 28.22
CA ALA A 16 18.24 -4.29 27.04
C ALA A 16 18.77 -2.88 27.31
N LYS A 17 19.96 -2.56 26.78
CA LYS A 17 20.32 -1.22 26.30
C LYS A 17 21.32 -1.34 25.15
N THR A 18 20.83 -1.27 23.91
CA THR A 18 21.69 -0.91 22.78
C THR A 18 21.13 0.35 22.14
N THR A 19 21.91 1.41 22.34
CA THR A 19 21.82 2.76 21.81
C THR A 19 21.61 2.79 20.30
N ILE A 20 20.64 3.58 19.83
CA ILE A 20 20.49 3.99 18.43
C ILE A 20 21.29 5.29 18.23
N PRO A 21 22.19 5.38 17.23
CA PRO A 21 22.66 6.66 16.74
C PRO A 21 21.82 7.14 15.54
N HIS A 22 21.43 8.41 15.61
CA HIS A 22 20.81 9.20 14.54
C HIS A 22 21.86 9.61 13.49
N SER A 23 21.59 9.42 12.19
CA SER A 23 21.55 10.47 11.16
C SER A 23 21.94 10.02 9.73
N SER A 24 21.18 10.59 8.78
CA SER A 24 21.53 10.95 7.40
C SER A 24 21.33 9.96 6.24
N SER A 25 20.35 10.33 5.40
CA SER A 25 20.25 10.23 3.94
C SER A 25 20.81 9.00 3.21
N ASN A 26 19.92 8.19 2.66
CA ASN A 26 19.69 8.12 1.21
C ASN A 26 18.57 7.12 0.91
N GLY A 27 17.78 7.44 -0.11
CA GLY A 27 16.64 6.64 -0.55
C GLY A 27 17.03 5.20 -0.87
N ASN A 28 16.22 4.28 -0.37
CA ASN A 28 16.01 2.94 -0.89
C ASN A 28 14.87 2.31 -0.10
N TYR A 29 13.63 2.60 -0.48
CA TYR A 29 12.49 1.78 -0.08
C TYR A 29 12.52 0.48 -0.91
N VAL A 30 13.48 -0.38 -0.59
CA VAL A 30 13.50 -1.76 -1.09
C VAL A 30 12.53 -2.53 -0.19
N CYS A 31 11.32 -2.78 -0.69
CA CYS A 31 10.36 -3.66 -0.06
C CYS A 31 10.88 -5.10 -0.10
N ASN A 32 11.70 -5.48 0.88
CA ASN A 32 12.10 -6.87 1.10
C ASN A 32 11.80 -7.26 2.53
N ASN A 33 10.87 -8.21 2.71
CA ASN A 33 11.10 -9.23 3.72
C ASN A 33 10.54 -10.59 3.30
N MET A 34 11.46 -11.54 3.21
CA MET A 34 11.32 -12.92 2.73
C MET A 34 11.67 -13.85 3.91
N TYR A 35 10.66 -14.60 4.38
CA TYR A 35 10.60 -15.85 5.21
C TYR A 35 11.52 -16.10 6.43
N ALA A 36 10.92 -16.58 7.53
CA ALA A 36 11.26 -17.86 8.19
C ALA A 36 10.34 -18.11 9.40
N TYR A 37 9.64 -19.25 9.47
CA TYR A 37 9.42 -20.10 10.67
C TYR A 37 8.50 -21.28 10.31
N GLY A 38 8.94 -22.50 10.64
CA GLY A 38 8.33 -23.76 10.22
C GLY A 38 7.28 -24.35 11.16
N ALA A 39 6.59 -25.36 10.60
CA ALA A 39 5.89 -26.48 11.23
C ALA A 39 4.69 -26.19 12.16
N GLN A 40 3.54 -25.80 11.58
CA GLN A 40 2.21 -26.13 12.11
C GLN A 40 1.19 -26.21 10.94
N GLU A 41 1.28 -27.31 10.19
CA GLU A 41 1.33 -27.26 8.73
C GLU A 41 0.00 -27.28 7.95
N ARG A 42 -1.17 -26.96 8.53
CA ARG A 42 -2.38 -26.78 7.66
C ARG A 42 -3.35 -25.67 8.04
N ASN A 43 -3.51 -25.34 9.32
CA ASN A 43 -4.40 -24.24 9.74
C ASN A 43 -3.64 -22.91 9.91
N VAL A 44 -2.39 -22.96 10.41
CA VAL A 44 -1.54 -21.75 10.54
C VAL A 44 -1.11 -21.23 9.16
N GLU A 45 -0.88 -22.11 8.19
CA GLU A 45 -0.44 -21.71 6.85
C GLU A 45 -1.53 -20.91 6.10
N MET A 46 -2.80 -21.31 6.22
CA MET A 46 -3.92 -20.57 5.62
C MET A 46 -4.19 -19.24 6.32
N GLU A 47 -4.10 -19.18 7.65
CA GLU A 47 -4.23 -17.92 8.41
C GLU A 47 -3.05 -16.96 8.13
N ASN A 48 -1.84 -17.50 8.01
CA ASN A 48 -0.64 -16.72 7.70
C ASN A 48 -0.62 -16.22 6.25
N LEU A 49 -1.14 -17.01 5.30
CA LEU A 49 -1.33 -16.57 3.92
C LEU A 49 -2.37 -15.45 3.84
N ALA A 50 -3.51 -15.58 4.53
CA ALA A 50 -4.53 -14.53 4.58
C ALA A 50 -3.98 -13.24 5.20
N GLU A 51 -3.22 -13.35 6.29
CA GLU A 51 -2.54 -12.22 6.93
C GLU A 51 -1.51 -11.56 6.02
N THR A 52 -0.70 -12.35 5.32
CA THR A 52 0.29 -11.83 4.36
C THR A 52 -0.39 -11.12 3.20
N LYS A 53 -1.49 -11.68 2.66
CA LYS A 53 -2.30 -11.06 1.62
C LYS A 53 -2.91 -9.73 2.10
N ARG A 54 -3.42 -9.67 3.34
CA ARG A 54 -3.93 -8.42 3.93
C ARG A 54 -2.86 -7.36 4.04
N LYS A 55 -1.71 -7.69 4.62
CA LYS A 55 -0.57 -6.77 4.74
C LYS A 55 -0.07 -6.28 3.39
N ALA A 56 0.01 -7.16 2.39
CA ALA A 56 0.39 -6.77 1.04
C ALA A 56 -0.64 -5.79 0.43
N SER A 57 -1.93 -6.05 0.62
CA SER A 57 -3.02 -5.16 0.21
C SER A 57 -2.95 -3.79 0.89
N GLU A 58 -2.75 -3.74 2.20
CA GLU A 58 -2.60 -2.50 2.98
C GLU A 58 -1.37 -1.70 2.53
N ASN A 59 -0.22 -2.36 2.40
CA ASN A 59 1.02 -1.73 1.94
C ASN A 59 0.85 -1.12 0.55
N MET A 60 0.19 -1.84 -0.37
CA MET A 60 -0.08 -1.36 -1.71
C MET A 60 -0.98 -0.11 -1.68
N MET A 61 -2.08 -0.15 -0.93
CA MET A 61 -2.96 0.99 -0.79
C MET A 61 -2.22 2.21 -0.24
N MET A 62 -1.37 2.02 0.78
CA MET A 62 -0.54 3.08 1.34
C MET A 62 0.46 3.63 0.31
N CYS A 63 1.05 2.78 -0.54
CA CYS A 63 1.88 3.23 -1.66
C CYS A 63 1.10 4.07 -2.67
N ILE A 64 -0.13 3.67 -3.03
CA ILE A 64 -0.96 4.45 -3.96
C ILE A 64 -1.31 5.81 -3.37
N VAL A 65 -1.71 5.82 -2.09
CA VAL A 65 -2.08 7.05 -1.38
C VAL A 65 -0.89 8.00 -1.26
N SER A 66 0.31 7.50 -0.99
CA SER A 66 1.51 8.33 -0.84
C SER A 66 1.99 8.97 -2.14
N LEU A 67 1.59 8.43 -3.29
CA LEU A 67 1.87 9.00 -4.61
C LEU A 67 0.94 10.16 -5.00
N GLN A 68 -0.09 10.47 -4.19
CA GLN A 68 -0.99 11.58 -4.51
C GLN A 68 -0.26 12.93 -4.41
N ASN A 69 -0.38 13.75 -5.44
CA ASN A 69 0.07 15.13 -5.43
C ASN A 69 -0.71 15.97 -4.40
N PHE A 70 -0.13 17.09 -4.00
CA PHE A 70 -0.76 18.00 -3.04
C PHE A 70 -2.11 18.55 -3.51
N ASP A 71 -2.35 18.65 -4.81
CA ASP A 71 -3.62 19.12 -5.38
C ASP A 71 -4.70 18.02 -5.47
N GLY A 72 -4.35 16.75 -5.20
CA GLY A 72 -5.24 15.60 -5.28
C GLY A 72 -5.08 14.75 -6.54
N SER A 73 -4.19 15.13 -7.46
CA SER A 73 -3.96 14.38 -8.70
C SER A 73 -2.92 13.26 -8.51
N TRP A 74 -2.85 12.35 -9.47
CA TRP A 74 -1.68 11.51 -9.72
C TRP A 74 -1.06 11.87 -11.07
N SER A 75 0.24 11.63 -11.19
CA SER A 75 1.00 11.81 -12.43
C SER A 75 1.52 10.47 -12.92
N GLU A 76 1.80 10.37 -14.21
CA GLU A 76 2.50 9.22 -14.78
C GLU A 76 3.87 9.09 -14.12
N SER A 77 4.09 7.97 -13.44
CA SER A 77 5.38 7.62 -12.85
C SER A 77 5.60 6.11 -12.93
N SER A 78 6.87 5.71 -12.98
CA SER A 78 7.28 4.30 -12.95
C SER A 78 6.73 3.57 -11.73
N GLU A 79 6.65 4.27 -10.60
CA GLU A 79 6.10 3.78 -9.34
C GLU A 79 4.61 3.49 -9.48
N LEU A 80 3.86 4.39 -10.13
CA LEU A 80 2.43 4.20 -10.33
C LEU A 80 2.13 3.04 -11.28
N GLU A 81 2.88 2.93 -12.38
CA GLU A 81 2.80 1.80 -13.31
C GLU A 81 3.08 0.47 -12.61
N SER A 82 4.16 0.43 -11.82
CA SER A 82 4.54 -0.77 -11.07
C SER A 82 3.49 -1.16 -10.04
N VAL A 83 2.90 -0.19 -9.34
CA VAL A 83 1.91 -0.47 -8.30
C VAL A 83 0.58 -0.90 -8.93
N LEU A 84 0.14 -0.27 -10.02
CA LEU A 84 -1.11 -0.66 -10.70
C LEU A 84 -0.95 -1.93 -11.56
N ASN A 85 0.28 -2.36 -11.81
CA ASN A 85 0.63 -3.41 -12.77
C ASN A 85 -0.02 -3.14 -14.15
N MET A 86 -0.03 -1.87 -14.54
CA MET A 86 -0.55 -1.37 -15.81
C MET A 86 0.63 -0.88 -16.64
N SER A 87 0.60 -1.13 -17.94
CA SER A 87 1.62 -0.59 -18.83
C SER A 87 1.36 0.88 -19.10
N GLN A 88 2.39 1.66 -19.44
CA GLN A 88 2.23 3.06 -19.85
C GLN A 88 1.20 3.24 -20.98
N LYS A 89 1.06 2.23 -21.86
CA LYS A 89 0.06 2.22 -22.93
C LYS A 89 -1.38 2.18 -22.40
N ASP A 90 -1.61 1.54 -21.26
CA ASP A 90 -2.93 1.50 -20.59
C ASP A 90 -3.23 2.82 -19.84
N LEU A 91 -2.17 3.55 -19.47
CA LEU A 91 -2.23 4.87 -18.82
C LEU A 91 -2.26 6.05 -19.80
N ASP A 92 -2.15 5.83 -21.11
CA ASP A 92 -2.17 6.90 -22.15
C ASP A 92 -3.30 6.72 -23.18
N VAL A 93 -4.31 5.87 -22.88
CA VAL A 93 -5.26 5.39 -23.89
C VAL A 93 -6.23 6.48 -24.40
N LYS A 94 -6.53 7.51 -23.60
CA LYS A 94 -7.70 8.36 -23.90
C LYS A 94 -7.65 9.84 -23.50
N TYR A 95 -7.00 10.20 -22.38
CA TYR A 95 -6.91 11.60 -21.93
C TYR A 95 -5.48 11.96 -21.59
N LYS A 96 -5.11 13.24 -21.72
CA LYS A 96 -3.76 13.71 -21.46
C LYS A 96 -3.41 13.64 -19.97
N GLY A 97 -2.32 12.94 -19.64
CA GLY A 97 -1.56 13.09 -18.40
C GLY A 97 -2.37 12.86 -17.13
N ASN A 98 -2.15 13.74 -16.13
CA ASN A 98 -2.66 13.58 -14.76
C ASN A 98 -4.17 13.32 -14.66
N ILE A 99 -4.99 13.78 -15.61
CA ILE A 99 -6.45 13.55 -15.59
C ILE A 99 -6.76 12.07 -15.67
N TRP A 100 -6.17 11.36 -16.63
CA TRP A 100 -6.44 9.94 -16.81
C TRP A 100 -5.83 9.11 -15.69
N CYS A 101 -4.60 9.41 -15.28
CA CYS A 101 -3.97 8.73 -14.14
C CYS A 101 -4.81 8.87 -12.86
N THR A 102 -5.31 10.07 -12.59
CA THR A 102 -6.14 10.34 -11.40
C THR A 102 -7.44 9.55 -11.46
N ALA A 103 -8.09 9.47 -12.62
CA ALA A 103 -9.31 8.67 -12.78
C ALA A 103 -9.05 7.17 -12.64
N ILE A 104 -7.94 6.66 -13.20
CA ILE A 104 -7.50 5.27 -13.04
C ILE A 104 -7.32 4.93 -11.57
N VAL A 105 -6.53 5.73 -10.85
CA VAL A 105 -6.23 5.48 -9.44
C VAL A 105 -7.49 5.59 -8.58
N ALA A 106 -8.34 6.59 -8.80
CA ALA A 106 -9.58 6.75 -8.06
C ALA A 106 -10.48 5.51 -8.20
N ALA A 107 -10.71 5.04 -9.43
CA ALA A 107 -11.51 3.85 -9.68
C ALA A 107 -10.83 2.58 -9.14
N PHE A 108 -9.50 2.51 -9.19
CA PHE A 108 -8.74 1.40 -8.65
C PHE A 108 -8.92 1.28 -7.13
N LEU A 109 -8.93 2.41 -6.41
CA LEU A 109 -9.18 2.44 -4.98
C LEU A 109 -10.58 1.93 -4.63
N GLU A 110 -11.61 2.43 -5.34
CA GLU A 110 -12.99 1.99 -5.16
C GLU A 110 -13.17 0.50 -5.42
N LYS A 111 -12.54 -0.02 -6.48
CA LYS A 111 -12.71 -1.42 -6.93
C LYS A 111 -11.96 -2.42 -6.06
N ASN A 112 -10.75 -2.10 -5.60
CA ASN A 112 -9.87 -3.06 -4.93
C ASN A 112 -9.82 -2.93 -3.40
N PHE A 113 -10.09 -1.74 -2.85
CA PHE A 113 -9.96 -1.48 -1.41
C PHE A 113 -11.27 -1.08 -0.73
N GLY A 114 -12.42 -1.45 -1.30
CA GLY A 114 -13.75 -1.14 -0.75
C GLY A 114 -13.95 -1.51 0.73
N LYS A 115 -13.23 -2.51 1.26
CA LYS A 115 -13.26 -2.91 2.68
C LYS A 115 -12.58 -1.92 3.63
N SER A 116 -11.58 -1.18 3.14
CA SER A 116 -10.79 -0.20 3.90
C SER A 116 -11.14 1.24 3.52
N LYS A 117 -12.41 1.48 3.13
CA LYS A 117 -12.87 2.78 2.60
C LYS A 117 -12.47 3.96 3.50
N SER A 118 -12.57 3.81 4.82
CA SER A 118 -12.21 4.86 5.78
C SER A 118 -10.76 5.34 5.67
N GLU A 119 -9.85 4.50 5.16
CA GLU A 119 -8.41 4.82 5.06
C GLU A 119 -8.09 5.68 3.83
N TRP A 120 -8.83 5.50 2.73
CA TRP A 120 -8.55 6.18 1.46
C TRP A 120 -9.66 7.14 1.00
N GLU A 121 -10.80 7.21 1.68
CA GLU A 121 -11.95 8.03 1.26
C GLU A 121 -11.61 9.51 1.14
N MET A 122 -10.84 10.08 2.08
CA MET A 122 -10.43 11.49 1.98
C MET A 122 -9.54 11.75 0.77
N ILE A 123 -8.61 10.82 0.49
CA ILE A 123 -7.69 10.87 -0.63
C ILE A 123 -8.46 10.81 -1.95
N HIS A 124 -9.42 9.89 -2.03
CA HIS A 124 -10.32 9.74 -3.16
C HIS A 124 -11.19 11.00 -3.38
N ASN A 125 -11.84 11.52 -2.33
CA ASN A 125 -12.69 12.70 -2.45
C ASN A 125 -11.93 13.94 -2.94
N LYS A 126 -10.67 14.08 -2.53
CA LYS A 126 -9.79 15.14 -3.02
C LYS A 126 -9.49 14.98 -4.51
N ALA A 127 -9.24 13.75 -4.96
CA ALA A 127 -9.04 13.44 -6.37
C ALA A 127 -10.27 13.73 -7.23
N ILE A 128 -11.47 13.33 -6.77
CA ILE A 128 -12.73 13.64 -7.44
C ILE A 128 -12.96 15.16 -7.50
N THR A 129 -12.67 15.89 -6.43
CA THR A 129 -12.74 17.36 -6.42
C THR A 129 -11.81 17.97 -7.46
N TRP A 130 -10.56 17.49 -7.53
CA TRP A 130 -9.59 17.94 -8.51
C TRP A 130 -10.03 17.63 -9.96
N LEU A 131 -10.52 16.42 -10.23
CA LEU A 131 -11.03 16.00 -11.54
C LEU A 131 -12.20 16.89 -12.01
N ASN A 132 -13.14 17.20 -11.12
CA ASN A 132 -14.24 18.12 -11.43
C ASN A 132 -13.73 19.53 -11.77
N ALA A 133 -12.68 20.01 -11.09
CA ALA A 133 -12.08 21.31 -11.38
C ALA A 133 -11.32 21.35 -12.71
N GLN A 134 -10.75 20.22 -13.16
CA GLN A 134 -10.12 20.11 -14.48
C GLN A 134 -11.15 20.06 -15.61
N ASN A 135 -12.38 19.60 -15.33
CA ASN A 135 -13.40 19.41 -16.35
C ASN A 135 -14.16 20.72 -16.69
N ARG A 136 -13.51 21.64 -17.42
CA ARG A 136 -14.13 22.89 -17.91
C ARG A 136 -14.86 22.70 -19.24
N GLY A 137 -15.82 21.78 -19.30
CA GLY A 137 -16.69 21.56 -20.47
C GLY A 137 -16.43 20.27 -21.27
N GLY A 138 -15.76 19.29 -20.68
CA GLY A 138 -15.59 17.95 -21.23
C GLY A 138 -16.48 16.89 -20.56
N LYS A 139 -16.07 15.64 -20.70
CA LYS A 139 -16.76 14.45 -20.17
C LYS A 139 -16.84 14.48 -18.64
N SER A 140 -17.98 14.13 -18.06
CA SER A 140 -18.15 14.13 -16.60
C SER A 140 -17.23 13.12 -15.92
N VAL A 141 -16.87 13.38 -14.65
CA VAL A 141 -16.04 12.47 -13.85
C VAL A 141 -16.67 11.08 -13.78
N THR A 142 -17.99 11.01 -13.61
CA THR A 142 -18.74 9.74 -13.58
C THR A 142 -18.53 8.91 -14.85
N GLU A 143 -18.62 9.53 -16.03
CA GLU A 143 -18.42 8.84 -17.30
C GLU A 143 -16.96 8.41 -17.50
N MET A 144 -16.00 9.16 -16.96
CA MET A 144 -14.58 8.80 -17.00
C MET A 144 -14.30 7.58 -16.12
N MET A 145 -14.84 7.58 -14.89
CA MET A 145 -14.72 6.46 -13.95
C MET A 145 -15.36 5.19 -14.50
N GLN A 146 -16.48 5.29 -15.24
CA GLN A 146 -17.11 4.16 -15.92
C GLN A 146 -16.21 3.56 -17.00
N GLU A 147 -15.55 4.39 -17.82
CA GLU A 147 -14.62 3.90 -18.84
C GLU A 147 -13.43 3.17 -18.23
N VAL A 148 -12.83 3.79 -17.23
CA VAL A 148 -11.68 3.25 -16.49
C VAL A 148 -12.02 1.90 -15.86
N ASN A 149 -13.22 1.75 -15.29
CA ASN A 149 -13.62 0.51 -14.64
C ASN A 149 -13.60 -0.71 -15.58
N ASN A 150 -13.77 -0.50 -16.89
CA ASN A 150 -13.65 -1.54 -17.91
C ASN A 150 -12.19 -1.92 -18.22
N ILE A 151 -11.24 -1.04 -17.91
CA ILE A 151 -9.80 -1.23 -18.16
C ILE A 151 -9.13 -1.91 -16.96
N ILE A 152 -9.55 -1.56 -15.74
CA ILE A 152 -9.01 -2.15 -14.51
C ILE A 152 -9.37 -3.63 -14.46
N LYS A 153 -8.40 -4.48 -14.75
CA LYS A 153 -8.52 -5.94 -14.63
C LYS A 153 -8.63 -6.31 -13.15
N THR A 154 -9.69 -7.01 -12.76
CA THR A 154 -9.88 -7.56 -11.40
C THR A 154 -9.39 -8.99 -11.29
N PRO A 155 -8.93 -9.47 -10.11
CA PRO A 155 -8.33 -8.76 -8.98
C PRO A 155 -6.81 -9.01 -8.87
N TRP A 156 -6.11 -8.06 -8.24
CA TRP A 156 -4.67 -8.12 -7.91
C TRP A 156 -4.29 -9.31 -7.00
N PHE A 157 -5.27 -10.02 -6.45
CA PHE A 157 -5.10 -11.31 -5.78
C PHE A 157 -6.22 -12.28 -6.15
N VAL A 158 -5.92 -13.25 -7.02
CA VAL A 158 -6.52 -14.58 -7.02
C VAL A 158 -5.46 -15.53 -6.46
#